data_AF-A0A285H5W7-F1
#
_entry.id   AF-A0A285H5W7-F1
#
_cell.length_a   1.000
_cell.length_b   1.000
_cell.length_c   1.000
_cell.angle_alpha   90.00
_cell.angle_beta   90.00
_cell.angle_gamma   90.00
#
_symmetry.space_group_name_H-M   'P 1'
#
loop_
_entity.id
_entity.type
_entity.pdbx_description
1 polymer ?
#
loop_
_entity_poly.entity_id
_entity_poly.type
_entity_poly.pdbx_seq_one_letter_code
_entity_poly.pdbx_strand_id
1 'polypeptide(L)'
;MLKGKNISLYIVVGLCILVIILFSKFFTTKEVKLYFSDAQAQYLTAEIRKVKTNNLYDNVVKELIEGPESEELEMTIPTQTKLLGVEVKERIAIVNFSKEIQTKHWGGSTGETITVYSIVNTLTALDGIDKVQILVEGVKVQTLVGHLELDNPLTFNSNLIN
;
A
#
# COMPACT_ATOMS: atom_id res chain seq x y z
N MET A 1 49.60 -15.15 -29.06
CA MET A 1 48.38 -15.96 -28.99
C MET A 1 47.48 -15.51 -27.82
N LEU A 2 46.91 -14.29 -27.84
CA LEU A 2 46.16 -13.71 -26.71
C LEU A 2 44.86 -12.96 -27.08
N LYS A 3 44.38 -13.03 -28.33
CA LYS A 3 43.27 -12.17 -28.81
C LYS A 3 41.85 -12.67 -28.47
N GLY A 4 41.71 -13.88 -27.91
CA GLY A 4 40.39 -14.54 -27.74
C GLY A 4 39.70 -14.36 -26.38
N LYS A 5 40.44 -13.99 -25.32
CA LYS A 5 39.89 -14.00 -23.95
C LYS A 5 39.02 -12.78 -23.60
N ASN A 6 39.31 -11.63 -24.22
CA ASN A 6 38.63 -10.36 -23.90
C ASN A 6 37.30 -10.18 -24.64
N ILE A 7 37.19 -10.72 -25.86
CA ILE A 7 35.96 -10.58 -26.69
C ILE A 7 34.77 -11.29 -26.03
N SER A 8 35.00 -12.47 -25.45
CA SER A 8 33.96 -13.22 -24.71
C SER A 8 33.46 -12.44 -23.49
N LEU A 9 34.35 -11.76 -22.76
CA LEU A 9 33.98 -10.96 -21.58
C LEU A 9 33.10 -9.77 -21.95
N TYR A 10 33.42 -9.03 -23.01
CA TYR A 10 32.59 -7.90 -23.46
C TYR A 10 31.22 -8.34 -23.98
N ILE A 11 31.14 -9.52 -24.63
CA ILE A 11 29.86 -10.08 -25.08
C ILE A 11 28.99 -10.45 -23.88
N VAL A 12 29.55 -11.12 -22.86
CA VAL A 12 28.81 -11.50 -21.65
C VAL A 12 28.38 -10.27 -20.85
N VAL A 13 29.26 -9.29 -20.65
CA VAL A 13 28.93 -8.03 -19.97
C VAL A 13 27.87 -7.25 -20.76
N GLY A 14 28.00 -7.18 -22.08
CA GLY A 14 27.01 -6.55 -22.96
C GLY A 14 25.65 -7.25 -22.92
N LEU A 15 25.63 -8.59 -22.87
CA LEU A 15 24.40 -9.38 -22.74
C LEU A 15 23.76 -9.19 -21.36
N CYS A 16 24.54 -9.17 -20.27
CA CYS A 16 24.04 -8.88 -18.92
C CYS A 16 23.45 -7.47 -18.84
N ILE A 17 24.11 -6.46 -19.39
CA ILE A 17 23.61 -5.09 -19.44
C ILE A 17 22.34 -5.02 -20.30
N LEU A 18 22.30 -5.69 -21.46
CA LEU A 18 21.12 -5.77 -22.30
C LEU A 18 19.97 -6.45 -21.57
N VAL A 19 20.21 -7.55 -20.87
CA VAL A 19 19.21 -8.25 -20.05
C VAL A 19 18.71 -7.36 -18.92
N ILE A 20 19.58 -6.62 -18.23
CA ILE A 20 19.20 -5.67 -17.17
C ILE A 20 18.37 -4.51 -17.74
N ILE A 21 18.74 -3.96 -18.91
CA ILE A 21 17.98 -2.90 -19.61
C ILE A 21 16.64 -3.44 -20.12
N LEU A 22 16.59 -4.69 -20.58
CA LEU A 22 15.35 -5.35 -20.96
C LEU A 22 14.47 -5.57 -19.72
N PHE A 23 15.05 -6.05 -18.60
CA PHE A 23 14.33 -6.28 -17.34
C PHE A 23 13.79 -4.99 -16.70
N SER A 24 14.55 -3.89 -16.75
CA SER A 24 14.11 -2.60 -16.23
C SER A 24 12.96 -1.99 -17.04
N LYS A 25 12.81 -2.37 -18.30
CA LYS A 25 11.70 -1.96 -19.18
C LYS A 25 10.40 -2.74 -18.96
N PHE A 26 10.37 -3.76 -18.09
CA PHE A 26 9.21 -4.65 -17.95
C PHE A 26 8.22 -4.32 -16.82
N PHE A 27 8.53 -3.36 -15.93
CA PHE A 27 7.59 -3.01 -14.86
C PHE A 27 6.78 -1.76 -15.23
N THR A 28 5.53 -1.97 -15.65
CA THR A 28 4.57 -0.88 -15.83
C THR A 28 4.16 -0.33 -14.47
N THR A 29 4.07 0.99 -14.36
CA THR A 29 3.57 1.69 -13.18
C THR A 29 2.20 2.31 -13.45
N LYS A 30 1.39 2.48 -12.40
CA LYS A 30 0.12 3.20 -12.39
C LYS A 30 0.20 4.32 -11.36
N GLU A 31 -0.34 5.49 -11.68
CA GLU A 31 -0.55 6.54 -10.70
C GLU A 31 -1.76 6.18 -9.82
N VAL A 32 -1.54 6.19 -8.51
CA VAL A 32 -2.55 5.87 -7.50
C VAL A 32 -2.61 6.99 -6.47
N LYS A 33 -3.78 7.15 -5.84
CA LYS A 33 -3.96 8.06 -4.70
C LYS A 33 -3.75 7.29 -3.41
N LEU A 34 -2.77 7.70 -2.62
CA LEU A 34 -2.55 7.24 -1.25
C LEU A 34 -3.09 8.30 -0.30
N TYR A 35 -3.99 7.93 0.60
CA TYR A 35 -4.62 8.87 1.52
C TYR A 35 -3.90 8.84 2.87
N PHE A 36 -3.23 9.92 3.21
CA PHE A 36 -2.52 10.09 4.48
C PHE A 36 -3.22 11.13 5.36
N SER A 37 -2.86 11.18 6.63
CA SER A 37 -3.41 12.15 7.58
C SER A 37 -2.89 13.55 7.26
N ASP A 38 -3.74 14.56 7.44
CA ASP A 38 -3.25 15.93 7.60
C ASP A 38 -2.47 16.08 8.92
N ALA A 39 -1.76 17.20 9.06
CA ALA A 39 -0.96 17.52 10.26
C ALA A 39 -1.80 17.71 11.54
N GLN A 40 -3.13 17.73 11.47
CA GLN A 40 -4.03 17.87 12.61
C GLN A 40 -4.75 16.56 12.97
N ALA A 41 -4.51 15.48 12.21
CA ALA A 41 -5.21 14.21 12.33
C ALA A 41 -6.74 14.32 12.22
N GLN A 42 -7.22 15.26 11.40
CA GLN A 42 -8.65 15.51 11.21
C GLN A 42 -9.16 14.95 9.88
N TYR A 43 -8.40 15.16 8.81
CA TYR A 43 -8.77 14.74 7.46
C TYR A 43 -7.68 13.88 6.81
N LEU A 44 -8.07 13.28 5.70
CA LEU A 44 -7.23 12.53 4.79
C LEU A 44 -6.97 13.36 3.53
N THR A 45 -5.71 13.48 3.17
CA THR A 45 -5.25 14.17 1.96
C THR A 45 -4.59 13.17 1.03
N ALA A 46 -4.89 13.27 -0.27
CA ALA A 46 -4.35 12.37 -1.27
C ALA A 46 -2.95 12.81 -1.71
N GLU A 47 -1.99 11.89 -1.63
CA GLU A 47 -0.70 11.96 -2.31
C GLU A 47 -0.73 11.05 -3.54
N ILE A 48 -0.26 11.52 -4.69
CA ILE A 48 -0.21 10.69 -5.91
C ILE A 48 1.14 10.00 -5.99
N ARG A 49 1.13 8.65 -6.05
CA ARG A 49 2.36 7.85 -6.20
C ARG A 49 2.32 6.95 -7.42
N LYS A 50 3.49 6.71 -8.03
CA LYS A 50 3.64 5.73 -9.12
C LYS A 50 3.95 4.35 -8.53
N VAL A 51 2.98 3.46 -8.59
CA VAL A 51 3.10 2.11 -8.02
C VAL A 51 3.19 1.07 -9.13
N LYS A 52 4.04 0.06 -8.93
CA LYS A 52 4.20 -1.02 -9.89
C LYS A 52 2.92 -1.85 -10.00
N THR A 53 2.52 -2.15 -11.24
CA THR A 53 1.26 -2.84 -11.55
C THR A 53 1.30 -4.35 -11.27
N ASN A 54 2.48 -4.96 -11.22
CA ASN A 54 2.60 -6.36 -10.81
C ASN A 54 2.29 -6.48 -9.31
N ASN A 55 1.26 -7.24 -8.95
CA ASN A 55 0.74 -7.28 -7.59
C ASN A 55 0.33 -5.89 -7.06
N LEU A 56 -0.42 -5.15 -7.89
CA LEU A 56 -0.78 -3.75 -7.66
C LEU A 56 -1.35 -3.50 -6.26
N TYR A 57 -2.34 -4.28 -5.82
CA TYR A 57 -3.03 -4.04 -4.55
C TYR A 57 -2.09 -4.17 -3.35
N ASP A 58 -1.25 -5.21 -3.33
CA ASP A 58 -0.23 -5.35 -2.28
C ASP A 58 0.76 -4.19 -2.29
N ASN A 59 1.21 -3.77 -3.47
CA ASN A 59 2.17 -2.68 -3.57
C ASN A 59 1.55 -1.37 -3.08
N VAL A 60 0.29 -1.08 -3.43
CA VAL A 60 -0.43 0.11 -2.96
C VAL A 60 -0.50 0.14 -1.43
N VAL A 61 -0.83 -0.97 -0.78
CA VAL A 61 -0.89 -1.03 0.68
C VAL A 61 0.51 -0.95 1.31
N LYS A 62 1.53 -1.53 0.68
CA LYS A 62 2.92 -1.40 1.16
C LYS A 62 3.40 0.06 1.11
N GLU A 63 3.12 0.76 0.03
CA GLU A 63 3.44 2.18 -0.12
C GLU A 63 2.69 3.04 0.92
N LEU A 64 1.45 2.66 1.26
CA LEU A 64 0.71 3.30 2.34
C LEU A 64 1.33 3.04 3.73
N ILE A 65 1.87 1.84 3.98
CA ILE A 65 2.60 1.51 5.22
C ILE A 65 3.94 2.26 5.31
N GLU A 66 4.63 2.45 4.18
CA GLU A 66 5.88 3.20 4.10
C GLU A 66 5.70 4.67 4.52
N GLY A 67 4.49 5.21 4.35
CA GLY A 67 4.13 6.56 4.76
C GLY A 67 4.18 7.58 3.61
N PRO A 68 3.84 8.85 3.89
CA PRO A 68 3.87 9.92 2.90
C PRO A 68 5.30 10.30 2.50
N GLU A 69 5.45 10.82 1.28
CA GLU A 69 6.68 11.49 0.84
C GLU A 69 6.67 12.98 1.21
N SER A 70 5.48 13.58 1.33
CA SER A 70 5.32 14.97 1.77
C SER A 70 5.54 15.14 3.27
N GLU A 71 6.32 16.15 3.66
CA GLU A 71 6.50 16.55 5.06
C GLU A 71 5.24 17.22 5.66
N GLU A 72 4.25 17.56 4.84
CA GLU A 72 2.98 18.17 5.29
C GLU A 72 1.93 17.12 5.72
N LEU A 73 2.22 15.84 5.46
CA LEU A 73 1.32 14.72 5.73
C LEU A 73 1.91 13.81 6.79
N GLU A 74 1.01 13.18 7.55
CA GLU A 74 1.36 12.28 8.64
C GLU A 74 1.00 10.84 8.30
N MET A 75 1.84 9.92 8.77
CA MET A 75 1.65 8.50 8.53
C MET A 75 0.40 7.96 9.25
N THR A 76 -0.28 7.00 8.63
CA THR A 76 -1.59 6.49 9.10
C THR A 76 -1.56 5.04 9.52
N ILE A 77 -0.45 4.32 9.33
CA ILE A 77 -0.29 2.93 9.75
C ILE A 77 1.03 2.80 10.51
N PRO A 78 1.09 2.13 11.68
CA PRO A 78 2.36 1.91 12.38
C PRO A 78 3.39 1.22 11.47
N THR A 79 4.63 1.74 11.39
CA THR A 79 5.69 1.21 10.50
C THR A 79 6.05 -0.25 10.76
N GLN A 80 5.73 -0.78 11.95
CA GLN A 80 5.95 -2.17 12.31
C GLN A 80 4.89 -3.11 11.72
N THR A 81 3.80 -2.58 11.19
CA THR A 81 2.72 -3.33 10.53
C THR A 81 3.26 -4.03 9.29
N LYS A 82 2.93 -5.31 9.14
CA LYS A 82 3.23 -6.06 7.92
C LYS A 82 1.94 -6.32 7.15
N LEU A 83 2.01 -6.14 5.84
CA LEU A 83 1.00 -6.69 4.95
C LEU A 83 1.23 -8.19 4.78
N LEU A 84 0.22 -8.99 5.12
CA LEU A 84 0.22 -10.44 4.88
C LEU A 84 -0.33 -10.79 3.48
N GLY A 85 -1.19 -9.94 2.92
CA GLY A 85 -1.62 -9.99 1.52
C GLY A 85 -2.93 -9.26 1.27
N VAL A 86 -3.23 -9.02 -0.02
CA VAL A 86 -4.53 -8.51 -0.47
C VAL A 86 -5.18 -9.50 -1.44
N GLU A 87 -6.42 -9.88 -1.17
CA GLU A 87 -7.26 -10.65 -2.09
C GLU A 87 -8.41 -9.77 -2.58
N VAL A 88 -8.75 -9.84 -3.87
CA VAL A 88 -9.90 -9.11 -4.41
C VAL A 88 -10.95 -10.10 -4.89
N LYS A 89 -12.14 -10.05 -4.30
CA LYS A 89 -13.29 -10.86 -4.68
C LYS A 89 -14.52 -9.97 -4.82
N GLU A 90 -15.22 -10.06 -5.95
CA GLU A 90 -16.49 -9.34 -6.16
C GLU A 90 -16.39 -7.83 -5.87
N ARG A 91 -15.28 -7.20 -6.30
CA ARG A 91 -14.98 -5.77 -6.06
C ARG A 91 -14.74 -5.39 -4.60
N ILE A 92 -14.51 -6.37 -3.73
CA ILE A 92 -14.12 -6.18 -2.33
C ILE A 92 -12.64 -6.54 -2.18
N ALA A 93 -11.83 -5.59 -1.71
CA ALA A 93 -10.45 -5.86 -1.31
C ALA A 93 -10.42 -6.37 0.13
N ILE A 94 -9.98 -7.60 0.33
CA ILE A 94 -9.77 -8.23 1.63
C ILE A 94 -8.28 -8.07 1.96
N VAL A 95 -7.98 -7.21 2.93
CA VAL A 95 -6.62 -6.81 3.29
C VAL A 95 -6.25 -7.44 4.61
N ASN A 96 -5.23 -8.30 4.60
CA ASN A 96 -4.78 -9.01 5.79
C ASN A 96 -3.49 -8.40 6.32
N PHE A 97 -3.53 -7.91 7.56
CA PHE A 97 -2.37 -7.32 8.24
C PHE A 97 -1.87 -8.21 9.37
N SER A 98 -0.62 -8.00 9.76
CA SER A 98 -0.09 -8.56 11.00
C SER A 98 -0.66 -7.84 12.22
N LYS A 99 -0.58 -8.49 13.39
CA LYS A 99 -1.09 -7.95 14.68
C LYS A 99 -0.52 -6.59 15.09
N GLU A 100 0.61 -6.16 14.53
CA GLU A 100 1.24 -4.88 14.82
C GLU A 100 0.35 -3.70 14.44
N ILE A 101 -0.57 -3.85 13.48
CA ILE A 101 -1.56 -2.81 13.17
C ILE A 101 -2.44 -2.45 14.38
N GLN A 102 -2.60 -3.37 15.34
CA GLN A 102 -3.32 -3.13 16.59
C GLN A 102 -2.34 -2.85 17.74
N THR A 103 -1.34 -3.72 17.92
CA THR A 103 -0.46 -3.69 19.10
C THR A 103 0.57 -2.55 19.09
N LYS A 104 0.79 -1.91 17.94
CA LYS A 104 1.65 -0.73 17.77
C LYS A 104 0.85 0.51 17.34
N HIS A 105 -0.48 0.41 17.32
CA HIS A 105 -1.34 1.54 17.05
C HIS A 105 -1.22 2.58 18.16
N TRP A 106 -1.30 3.86 17.81
CA TRP A 106 -1.32 4.99 18.75
C TRP A 106 -2.63 5.12 19.54
N GLY A 107 -3.58 4.20 19.35
CA GLY A 107 -4.92 4.24 19.96
C GLY A 107 -5.79 5.43 19.57
N GLY A 108 -6.90 5.59 20.30
CA GLY A 108 -7.85 6.70 20.19
C GLY A 108 -8.84 6.56 19.02
N SER A 109 -10.05 7.10 19.22
CA SER A 109 -11.12 7.03 18.23
C SER A 109 -10.77 7.72 16.91
N THR A 110 -10.20 8.92 16.98
CA THR A 110 -9.74 9.65 15.79
C THR A 110 -8.62 8.90 15.07
N GLY A 111 -7.62 8.43 15.83
CA GLY A 111 -6.50 7.68 15.28
C GLY A 111 -6.96 6.42 14.55
N GLU A 112 -7.86 5.64 15.15
CA GLU A 112 -8.43 4.45 14.52
C GLU A 112 -9.19 4.77 13.24
N THR A 113 -10.01 5.83 13.27
CA THR A 113 -10.80 6.27 12.12
C THR A 113 -9.89 6.66 10.95
N ILE A 114 -8.84 7.43 11.21
CA ILE A 114 -7.86 7.86 10.21
C ILE A 114 -7.09 6.67 9.64
N THR A 115 -6.61 5.74 10.49
CA THR A 115 -5.93 4.52 10.03
C THR A 115 -6.82 3.69 9.10
N VAL A 116 -8.06 3.42 9.53
CA VAL A 116 -8.98 2.58 8.76
C VAL A 116 -9.36 3.25 7.45
N TYR A 117 -9.77 4.51 7.47
CA TYR A 117 -10.20 5.18 6.24
C TYR A 117 -9.05 5.58 5.33
N SER A 118 -7.82 5.72 5.84
CA SER A 118 -6.62 5.79 4.99
C SER A 118 -6.49 4.55 4.12
N ILE A 119 -6.64 3.35 4.69
CA ILE A 119 -6.62 2.08 3.95
C ILE A 119 -7.81 1.96 3.00
N VAL A 120 -9.02 2.22 3.51
CA VAL A 120 -10.26 2.06 2.73
C VAL A 120 -10.30 3.02 1.55
N ASN A 121 -10.04 4.32 1.76
CA ASN A 121 -10.12 5.32 0.71
C ASN A 121 -9.01 5.14 -0.34
N THR A 122 -7.81 4.72 0.07
CA THR A 122 -6.71 4.40 -0.85
C THR A 122 -7.08 3.26 -1.79
N LEU A 123 -7.61 2.16 -1.27
CA LEU A 123 -7.94 0.99 -2.10
C LEU A 123 -9.21 1.19 -2.93
N THR A 124 -10.22 1.87 -2.39
CA THR A 124 -11.47 2.18 -3.14
C THR A 124 -11.28 3.29 -4.17
N ALA A 125 -10.17 4.02 -4.16
CA ALA A 125 -9.77 4.89 -5.25
C ALA A 125 -9.21 4.15 -6.48
N LEU A 126 -8.96 2.83 -6.36
CA LEU A 126 -8.55 1.99 -7.49
C LEU A 126 -9.77 1.50 -8.27
N ASP A 127 -9.66 1.55 -9.60
CA ASP A 127 -10.70 0.98 -10.48
C ASP A 127 -10.96 -0.49 -10.14
N GLY A 128 -12.23 -0.82 -9.90
CA GLY A 128 -12.64 -2.20 -9.62
C GLY A 128 -12.80 -2.56 -8.15
N ILE A 129 -12.52 -1.64 -7.23
CA ILE A 129 -12.69 -1.85 -5.79
C ILE A 129 -13.76 -0.89 -5.25
N ASP A 130 -14.86 -1.44 -4.75
CA ASP A 130 -15.95 -0.67 -4.16
C ASP A 130 -15.89 -0.67 -2.62
N LYS A 131 -15.32 -1.73 -2.04
CA LYS A 131 -15.28 -1.94 -0.59
C LYS A 131 -13.97 -2.56 -0.14
N VAL A 132 -13.65 -2.36 1.13
CA VAL A 132 -12.49 -2.98 1.79
C VAL A 132 -12.91 -3.70 3.06
N GLN A 133 -12.48 -4.95 3.21
CA GLN A 133 -12.55 -5.71 4.45
C GLN A 133 -11.15 -5.83 5.04
N ILE A 134 -10.99 -5.40 6.30
CA ILE A 134 -9.74 -5.55 7.04
C ILE A 134 -9.78 -6.87 7.83
N LEU A 135 -8.67 -7.61 7.79
CA LEU A 135 -8.38 -8.78 8.60
C LEU A 135 -7.07 -8.56 9.38
N VAL A 136 -6.97 -9.18 10.55
CA VAL A 136 -5.73 -9.24 11.33
C VAL A 136 -5.38 -10.71 11.56
N GLU A 137 -4.19 -11.13 11.15
CA GLU A 137 -3.73 -12.53 11.24
C GLU A 137 -4.74 -13.52 10.60
N GLY A 138 -5.35 -13.11 9.48
CA GLY A 138 -6.34 -13.91 8.74
C GLY A 138 -7.74 -13.95 9.33
N VAL A 139 -8.00 -13.21 10.42
CA VAL A 139 -9.28 -13.23 11.13
C VAL A 139 -9.98 -11.87 11.02
N LYS A 140 -11.31 -11.88 10.87
CA LYS A 140 -12.13 -10.67 10.96
C LYS A 140 -12.07 -10.12 12.38
N VAL A 141 -11.88 -8.81 12.49
CA VAL A 141 -11.88 -8.10 13.77
C VAL A 141 -13.11 -7.21 13.86
N GLN A 142 -13.63 -7.01 15.08
CA GLN A 142 -14.74 -6.07 15.30
C GLN A 142 -14.26 -4.62 15.20
N THR A 143 -13.04 -4.34 15.66
CA THR A 143 -12.41 -3.00 15.67
C THR A 143 -10.89 -3.18 15.56
N LEU A 144 -10.14 -2.16 15.14
CA LEU A 144 -8.68 -2.18 15.31
C LEU A 144 -8.30 -1.98 16.78
N VAL A 145 -8.85 -0.95 17.42
CA VAL A 145 -8.50 -0.53 18.80
C VAL A 145 -9.68 -0.09 19.66
N GLY A 146 -10.93 -0.17 19.17
CA GLY A 146 -12.12 -0.21 20.03
C GLY A 146 -13.22 0.81 19.72
N HIS A 147 -13.14 1.55 18.62
CA HIS A 147 -14.03 2.67 18.32
C HIS A 147 -14.74 2.60 16.97
N LEU A 148 -14.22 1.86 15.99
CA LEU A 148 -14.81 1.76 14.65
C LEU A 148 -15.11 0.30 14.30
N GLU A 149 -16.37 0.02 13.93
CA GLU A 149 -16.83 -1.31 13.55
C GLU A 149 -16.25 -1.77 12.20
N LEU A 150 -15.73 -3.00 12.15
CA LEU A 150 -15.04 -3.62 11.01
C LEU A 150 -15.61 -4.99 10.62
N ASP A 151 -16.74 -5.39 11.20
CA ASP A 151 -17.41 -6.67 10.90
C ASP A 151 -17.80 -6.80 9.41
N ASN A 152 -18.13 -5.66 8.80
CA ASN A 152 -18.57 -5.54 7.42
C ASN A 152 -17.57 -4.75 6.58
N PRO A 153 -17.45 -5.05 5.27
CA PRO A 153 -16.61 -4.27 4.37
C PRO A 153 -17.05 -2.81 4.28
N LEU A 154 -16.10 -1.89 4.38
CA LEU A 154 -16.31 -0.45 4.38
C LEU A 154 -16.15 0.14 2.97
N THR A 155 -16.90 1.21 2.69
CA THR A 155 -16.82 1.99 1.45
C THR A 155 -16.01 3.26 1.67
N PHE A 156 -15.61 3.90 0.57
CA PHE A 156 -15.00 5.23 0.58
C PHE A 156 -15.79 6.22 1.47
N ASN A 157 -15.08 6.97 2.31
CA ASN A 157 -15.66 8.00 3.16
C ASN A 157 -15.23 9.39 2.69
N SER A 158 -16.15 10.10 2.02
CA SER A 158 -15.92 11.46 1.51
C SER A 158 -15.90 12.53 2.59
N ASN A 159 -16.45 12.26 3.78
CA ASN A 159 -16.51 13.26 4.86
C ASN A 159 -15.16 13.46 5.55
N LEU A 160 -14.21 12.57 5.29
CA LEU A 160 -12.85 12.64 5.82
C LEU A 160 -11.86 13.18 4.79
N ILE A 161 -12.30 13.70 3.64
CA ILE A 161 -11.39 14.23 2.61
C ILE A 161 -11.35 15.75 2.69
N ASN A 162 -10.14 16.31 2.56
CA ASN A 162 -9.90 17.74 2.31
C ASN A 162 -9.67 18.01 0.81
#